data_AF-A0A7X5N3E3-F1
#
_entry.id   AF-A0A7X5N3E3-F1
#
_cell.length_a   1.000
_cell.length_b   1.000
_cell.length_c   1.000
_cell.angle_alpha   90.00
_cell.angle_beta   90.00
_cell.angle_gamma   90.00
#
_symmetry.space_group_name_H-M   'P 1'
#
loop_
_entity.id
_entity.type
_entity.pdbx_description
1 polymer ?
#
loop_
_entity_poly.entity_id
_entity_poly.type
_entity_poly.pdbx_seq_one_letter_code
_entity_poly.pdbx_strand_id
1 'polypeptide(L)'
;AAMRLARPGVHEYELQAEVECAFRAADAWPAYGSIVGTGSNACVLHYRANNARSRDGELVLIDAGAEYRGYAADITRTFPVNGRFTPAQRALHDLVGAAQAAAL
;
A
#
# COMPACT_ATOMS: atom_id res chain seq x y z
N ALA A 1 2.33 9.41 -3.88
CA ALA A 1 2.86 10.04 -2.66
C ALA A 1 3.69 9.02 -1.88
N ALA A 2 3.06 8.00 -1.27
CA ALA A 2 3.73 6.93 -0.52
C ALA A 2 4.88 6.19 -1.23
N MET A 3 4.75 5.82 -2.51
CA MET A 3 5.85 5.16 -3.25
C MET A 3 7.14 5.99 -3.31
N ARG A 4 7.07 7.33 -3.25
CA ARG A 4 8.26 8.20 -3.21
C ARG A 4 8.88 8.29 -1.82
N LEU A 5 8.07 8.11 -0.77
CA LEU A 5 8.51 8.13 0.62
C LEU A 5 9.13 6.79 1.05
N ALA A 6 8.68 5.70 0.43
CA ALA A 6 9.11 4.34 0.76
C ALA A 6 10.63 4.16 0.64
N ARG A 7 11.21 3.68 1.74
CA ARG A 7 12.62 3.33 1.89
C ARG A 7 12.77 2.37 3.07
N PRO A 8 13.79 1.50 3.10
CA PRO A 8 14.00 0.62 4.23
C PRO A 8 14.04 1.37 5.56
N GLY A 9 13.36 0.83 6.57
CA GLY A 9 13.28 1.44 7.89
C GLY A 9 12.17 2.48 8.07
N VAL A 10 11.35 2.77 7.04
CA VAL A 10 10.11 3.54 7.18
C VAL A 10 9.08 2.73 7.96
N HIS A 11 8.31 3.38 8.84
CA HIS A 11 7.17 2.74 9.48
C HIS A 11 5.95 2.76 8.56
N GLU A 12 5.10 1.75 8.70
CA GLU A 12 3.84 1.64 7.97
C GLU A 12 2.96 2.87 8.17
N TYR A 13 2.84 3.40 9.39
CA TYR A 13 2.06 4.62 9.66
C TYR A 13 2.61 5.88 8.97
N GLU A 14 3.91 5.95 8.65
CA GLU A 14 4.48 7.10 7.91
C GLU A 14 3.98 7.08 6.46
N LEU A 15 3.87 5.89 5.86
CA LEU A 15 3.28 5.72 4.53
C LEU A 15 1.77 5.97 4.55
N GLN A 16 1.08 5.51 5.61
CA GLN A 16 -0.35 5.82 5.82
C GLN A 16 -0.56 7.34 5.87
N ALA A 17 0.20 8.06 6.70
CA ALA A 17 0.09 9.50 6.83
C ALA A 17 0.32 10.24 5.51
N GLU A 18 1.27 9.77 4.69
CA GLU A 18 1.52 10.36 3.36
C GLU A 18 0.36 10.17 2.38
N VAL A 19 -0.34 9.02 2.43
CA VAL A 19 -1.54 8.77 1.63
C VAL A 19 -2.70 9.65 2.11
N GLU A 20 -2.97 9.63 3.41
CA GLU A 20 -4.12 10.33 3.99
C GLU A 20 -3.94 11.87 3.96
N CYS A 21 -2.69 12.36 4.02
CA CYS A 21 -2.37 13.76 3.76
C CYS A 21 -2.78 14.17 2.34
N ALA A 22 -2.51 13.31 1.34
CA ALA A 22 -2.92 13.57 -0.04
C ALA A 22 -4.45 13.56 -0.20
N PHE A 23 -5.16 12.67 0.50
CA PHE A 23 -6.63 12.70 0.54
C PHE A 23 -7.12 14.02 1.12
N ARG A 24 -6.59 14.44 2.27
CA ARG A 24 -7.02 15.68 2.92
C ARG A 24 -6.71 16.91 2.09
N ALA A 25 -5.55 16.95 1.43
CA ALA A 25 -5.18 18.04 0.52
C ALA A 25 -6.13 18.17 -0.68
N ALA A 26 -6.86 17.09 -1.03
CA ALA A 26 -7.86 17.07 -2.08
C ALA A 26 -9.31 17.23 -1.55
N ASP A 27 -9.49 17.67 -0.31
CA ASP A 27 -10.79 17.77 0.39
C ASP A 27 -11.56 16.43 0.47
N ALA A 28 -10.81 15.35 0.70
CA ALA A 28 -11.34 14.02 0.94
C ALA A 28 -10.89 13.47 2.30
N TRP A 29 -11.48 12.37 2.72
CA TRP A 29 -11.11 11.60 3.92
C TRP A 29 -10.92 10.12 3.56
N PRO A 30 -10.29 9.29 4.39
CA PRO A 30 -10.24 7.85 4.15
C PRO A 30 -11.67 7.26 4.14
N ALA A 31 -12.01 6.47 3.13
CA ALA A 31 -13.30 5.78 3.04
C ALA A 31 -13.39 4.58 4.01
N TYR A 32 -12.24 4.02 4.39
CA TYR A 32 -12.07 2.95 5.34
C TYR A 32 -10.71 3.10 6.04
N GLY A 33 -10.46 2.28 7.08
CA GLY A 33 -9.16 2.28 7.73
C GLY A 33 -8.09 1.77 6.77
N SER A 34 -7.18 2.66 6.36
CA SER A 34 -6.07 2.35 5.45
C SER A 34 -5.28 1.14 5.95
N ILE A 35 -4.92 0.23 5.03
CA ILE A 35 -4.07 -0.93 5.31
C ILE A 35 -2.69 -0.63 4.75
N VAL A 36 -1.68 -0.66 5.62
CA VAL A 36 -0.28 -0.56 5.19
C VAL A 36 0.48 -1.73 5.81
N GLY A 37 0.64 -2.80 5.05
CA GLY A 37 1.30 -4.03 5.48
C GLY A 37 2.64 -4.22 4.81
N THR A 38 3.72 -4.25 5.59
CA THR A 38 5.09 -4.58 5.14
C THR A 38 5.41 -6.04 5.41
N GLY A 39 6.21 -6.67 4.55
CA GLY A 39 6.63 -8.07 4.72
C GLY A 39 5.46 -9.02 4.91
N SER A 40 5.48 -9.82 5.98
CA SER A 40 4.41 -10.77 6.31
C SER A 40 3.09 -10.12 6.75
N ASN A 41 3.10 -8.83 7.13
CA ASN A 41 1.86 -8.13 7.49
C ASN A 41 0.94 -7.98 6.27
N ALA A 42 1.50 -7.93 5.05
CA ALA A 42 0.74 -7.93 3.81
C ALA A 42 -0.08 -9.23 3.60
N CYS A 43 0.20 -10.30 4.36
CA CYS A 43 -0.55 -11.55 4.33
C CYS A 43 -1.78 -11.54 5.25
N VAL A 44 -1.98 -10.49 6.06
CA VAL A 44 -3.17 -10.31 6.90
C VAL A 44 -4.14 -9.39 6.17
N LEU A 45 -5.23 -9.95 5.64
CA LEU A 45 -6.14 -9.26 4.70
C LEU A 45 -6.67 -7.92 5.22
N HIS A 46 -7.06 -7.85 6.49
CA HIS A 46 -7.51 -6.61 7.14
C HIS A 46 -6.53 -6.18 8.24
N TYR A 47 -5.25 -6.08 7.89
CA TYR A 47 -4.21 -5.58 8.78
C TYR A 47 -4.45 -4.11 9.13
N ARG A 48 -4.59 -3.81 10.43
CA ARG A 48 -4.94 -2.46 10.92
C ARG A 48 -3.91 -1.85 11.88
N ALA A 49 -2.89 -2.61 12.28
CA ALA A 49 -1.94 -2.12 13.28
C ALA A 49 -1.02 -1.04 12.71
N ASN A 50 -0.62 -1.16 11.43
CA ASN A 50 0.17 -0.18 10.67
C ASN A 50 1.36 0.40 11.46
N ASN A 51 2.01 -0.41 12.29
CA ASN A 51 3.02 0.05 13.22
C ASN A 51 4.35 -0.70 13.13
N ALA A 52 4.48 -1.63 12.17
CA ALA A 52 5.75 -2.27 11.92
C ALA A 52 6.69 -1.34 11.16
N ARG A 53 7.98 -1.60 11.35
CA ARG A 53 9.06 -0.94 10.64
C ARG A 53 9.53 -1.83 9.50
N SER A 54 9.45 -1.31 8.28
CA SER A 54 9.85 -2.03 7.08
C SER A 54 11.34 -2.40 7.09
N ARG A 55 11.67 -3.51 6.44
CA ARG A 55 13.05 -3.98 6.24
C ARG A 55 13.46 -3.87 4.77
N ASP A 56 14.76 -3.82 4.55
CA ASP A 56 15.29 -3.93 3.19
C ASP A 56 14.91 -5.28 2.58
N GLY A 57 14.55 -5.27 1.31
CA GLY A 57 14.08 -6.44 0.56
C GLY A 57 12.61 -6.81 0.81
N GLU A 58 11.86 -6.12 1.68
CA GLU A 58 10.42 -6.38 1.84
C GLU A 58 9.58 -5.68 0.77
N LEU A 59 8.40 -6.25 0.50
CA LEU A 59 7.31 -5.55 -0.16
C LEU A 59 6.48 -4.78 0.87
N VAL A 60 5.79 -3.75 0.41
CA VAL A 60 4.67 -3.12 1.11
C VAL A 60 3.41 -3.23 0.24
N LEU A 61 2.31 -3.65 0.86
CA LEU A 61 0.96 -3.57 0.31
C LEU A 61 0.25 -2.39 0.98
N ILE A 62 -0.26 -1.48 0.15
CA ILE A 62 -1.10 -0.37 0.60
C ILE A 62 -2.48 -0.57 -0.02
N ASP A 63 -3.49 -0.73 0.84
CA ASP A 63 -4.89 -0.67 0.48
C ASP A 63 -5.50 0.59 1.10
N ALA A 64 -5.83 1.56 0.26
CA ALA A 64 -6.34 2.84 0.72
C ALA A 64 -7.22 3.49 -0.33
N GLY A 65 -8.30 4.10 0.15
CA GLY A 65 -9.32 4.72 -0.66
C GLY A 65 -9.80 6.02 -0.05
N ALA A 66 -10.00 7.04 -0.88
CA ALA A 66 -10.57 8.31 -0.47
C ALA A 66 -12.09 8.27 -0.63
N GLU A 67 -12.82 8.80 0.35
CA GLU A 67 -14.21 9.19 0.19
C GLU A 67 -14.28 10.67 -0.15
N TYR A 68 -14.93 10.97 -1.28
CA TYR A 68 -15.13 12.31 -1.77
C TYR A 68 -16.61 12.52 -2.10
N ARG A 69 -17.26 13.46 -1.39
CA ARG A 69 -18.68 13.78 -1.56
C ARG A 69 -19.60 12.55 -1.47
N GLY A 70 -19.29 11.62 -0.58
CA GLY A 70 -20.03 10.38 -0.36
C GLY A 70 -19.74 9.24 -1.33
N TYR A 71 -18.76 9.39 -2.23
CA TYR A 71 -18.30 8.32 -3.13
C TYR A 71 -16.93 7.80 -2.68
N ALA A 72 -16.81 6.48 -2.52
CA ALA A 72 -15.57 5.82 -2.13
C ALA A 72 -14.76 5.39 -3.36
N ALA A 73 -13.49 5.77 -3.40
CA ALA A 73 -12.47 5.06 -4.15
C ALA A 73 -11.93 3.89 -3.30
N ASP A 74 -11.41 2.87 -3.97
CA ASP A 74 -10.80 1.69 -3.34
C ASP A 74 -9.65 1.22 -4.26
N ILE A 75 -8.41 1.31 -3.77
CA ILE A 75 -7.21 1.05 -4.56
C ILE A 75 -6.18 0.33 -3.70
N THR A 76 -5.74 -0.83 -4.19
CA THR A 76 -4.59 -1.56 -3.65
C THR A 76 -3.37 -1.44 -4.57
N ARG A 77 -2.18 -1.23 -4.00
CA ARG A 77 -0.88 -1.35 -4.70
C ARG A 77 0.14 -2.08 -3.83
N THR A 78 0.95 -2.93 -4.46
CA THR A 78 2.05 -3.64 -3.81
C THR A 78 3.36 -3.33 -4.51
N PHE A 79 4.40 -2.93 -3.78
CA PHE A 79 5.68 -2.53 -4.36
C PHE A 79 6.85 -2.76 -3.37
N PRO A 80 8.10 -2.91 -3.86
CA PRO A 80 9.27 -3.11 -3.01
C PRO A 80 9.62 -1.84 -2.24
N VAL A 81 9.86 -1.98 -0.94
CA VAL A 81 10.23 -0.87 -0.05
C VAL A 81 11.55 -0.21 -0.48
N ASN A 82 12.48 -0.99 -1.04
CA ASN A 82 13.77 -0.51 -1.56
C ASN A 82 13.75 -0.12 -3.05
N GLY A 83 12.57 -0.12 -3.68
CA GLY A 83 12.39 0.24 -5.08
C GLY A 83 12.81 -0.83 -6.10
N ARG A 84 13.23 -2.05 -5.67
CA ARG A 84 13.62 -3.14 -6.57
C ARG A 84 12.99 -4.47 -6.17
N PHE A 85 12.23 -5.06 -7.09
CA PHE A 85 11.70 -6.41 -6.89
C PHE A 85 12.83 -7.44 -6.93
N THR A 86 12.76 -8.42 -6.03
CA THR A 86 13.50 -9.67 -6.22
C THR A 86 12.83 -10.51 -7.31
N PRO A 87 13.53 -11.51 -7.90
CA PRO A 87 12.92 -12.40 -8.90
C PRO A 87 11.63 -13.08 -8.40
N ALA A 88 11.62 -13.54 -7.14
CA ALA A 88 10.45 -14.18 -6.55
C ALA A 88 9.28 -13.19 -6.36
N GLN A 89 9.55 -11.97 -5.90
CA GLN A 89 8.52 -10.94 -5.75
C GLN A 89 7.97 -10.51 -7.11
N ARG A 90 8.82 -10.35 -8.12
CA ARG A 90 8.41 -10.02 -9.49
C ARG A 90 7.52 -11.10 -10.08
N ALA A 91 7.88 -12.39 -9.91
CA ALA A 91 7.07 -13.49 -10.41
C ALA A 91 5.65 -13.51 -9.82
N LEU A 92 5.53 -13.31 -8.50
CA LEU A 92 4.22 -13.22 -7.84
C LEU A 92 3.44 -11.96 -8.26
N HIS A 93 4.12 -10.82 -8.32
CA HIS A 93 3.49 -9.56 -8.74
C HIS A 93 2.92 -9.66 -10.16
N ASP A 94 3.64 -10.32 -11.09
CA ASP A 94 3.18 -10.51 -12.46
C ASP A 94 2.02 -11.47 -12.58
N LEU A 95 2.04 -12.55 -11.81
CA LEU A 95 0.92 -13.48 -11.75
C LEU A 95 -0.37 -12.76 -11.33
N VAL A 96 -0.30 -11.93 -10.28
CA VAL A 96 -1.44 -11.12 -9.82
C VAL A 96 -1.81 -10.06 -10.85
N GLY A 97 -0.84 -9.40 -11.47
CA GLY A 97 -1.08 -8.42 -12.53
C GLY A 97 -1.78 -9.02 -13.76
N ALA A 98 -1.39 -10.24 -14.17
CA ALA A 98 -2.06 -10.95 -15.26
C ALA A 98 -3.49 -11.33 -14.90
N ALA A 99 -3.74 -11.79 -13.67
CA ALA A 99 -5.09 -12.08 -13.19
C ALA A 99 -5.97 -10.82 -13.15
N GLN A 100 -5.43 -9.70 -12.68
CA GLN A 100 -6.12 -8.42 -12.66
C GLN A 100 -6.44 -7.90 -14.07
N ALA A 101 -5.49 -7.98 -15.01
CA ALA A 101 -5.71 -7.58 -16.39
C ALA A 101 -6.73 -8.46 -17.12
N ALA A 102 -6.81 -9.75 -16.80
CA ALA A 102 -7.80 -10.65 -17.38
C ALA A 102 -9.23 -10.42 -16.86
N ALA A 103 -9.38 -9.75 -15.71
CA ALA A 103 -10.67 -9.46 -15.09
C ALA A 103 -11.25 -8.08 -15.46
N LEU A 104 -10.43 -7.20 -16.06
CA LEU A 104 -10.84 -5.88 -16.57
C LEU A 104 -11.32 -5.96 -18.02
#